data_AF-A0A2V4EC60-F1
#
_entry.id   AF-A0A2V4EC60-F1
#
_cell.length_a   1.000
_cell.length_b   1.000
_cell.length_c   1.000
_cell.angle_alpha   90.00
_cell.angle_beta   90.00
_cell.angle_gamma   90.00
#
_symmetry.space_group_name_H-M   'P 1'
#
loop_
_entity.id
_entity.type
_entity.pdbx_description
1 polymer ?
#
loop_
_entity_poly.entity_id
_entity_poly.type
_entity_poly.pdbx_seq_one_letter_code
_entity_poly.pdbx_strand_id
1 'polypeptide(L)' 'MSRSNQQGTRLLYSNDGILHITTDHYKTTTQIGRWK' A
#
# COMPACT_ATOMS: atom_id res chain seq x y z
N MET A 1 -0.94 -7.45 -23.68
CA MET A 1 -1.03 -6.22 -22.86
C MET A 1 -0.20 -6.44 -21.60
N SER A 2 1.04 -5.99 -21.60
CA SER A 2 1.84 -5.95 -20.37
C SER A 2 1.29 -4.82 -19.52
N ARG A 3 0.98 -5.07 -18.24
CA ARG A 3 0.76 -3.98 -17.29
C ARG A 3 2.07 -3.21 -17.23
N SER A 4 2.13 -2.09 -17.97
CA SER A 4 3.20 -1.10 -17.88
C SER A 4 3.52 -0.88 -16.40
N ASN A 5 4.81 -0.76 -16.10
CA ASN A 5 5.40 -0.67 -14.76
C ASN A 5 4.80 0.53 -13.99
N GLN A 6 3.56 0.39 -13.49
CA GLN A 6 2.80 1.48 -12.89
C GLN A 6 3.34 1.70 -11.49
N GLN A 7 4.16 2.74 -11.35
CA GLN A 7 4.43 3.39 -10.08
C GLN A 7 3.12 4.00 -9.57
N GLY A 8 2.28 3.15 -8.98
CA GLY A 8 0.97 3.51 -8.49
C GLY A 8 0.91 3.41 -6.97
N THR A 9 0.16 4.32 -6.36
CA THR A 9 -0.14 4.30 -4.94
C THR A 9 -1.02 3.10 -4.60
N ARG A 10 -0.68 2.38 -3.53
CA ARG A 10 -1.43 1.21 -3.05
C ARG A 10 -1.72 1.33 -1.56
N LEU A 11 -2.94 0.99 -1.17
CA LEU A 11 -3.37 0.82 0.21
C LEU A 11 -3.16 -0.63 0.63
N LEU A 12 -2.50 -0.85 1.76
CA LEU A 12 -2.29 -2.15 2.39
C LEU A 12 -3.05 -2.17 3.71
N TYR A 13 -3.64 -3.31 4.02
CA TYR A 13 -4.33 -3.53 5.28
C TYR A 13 -4.03 -4.92 5.81
N SER A 14 -4.04 -5.05 7.14
CA SER A 14 -3.78 -6.30 7.84
C SER A 14 -5.01 -6.74 8.64
N ASN A 15 -5.06 -8.02 9.01
CA ASN A 15 -6.20 -8.61 9.73
C ASN A 15 -6.39 -8.03 11.14
N ASP A 16 -5.34 -7.48 11.74
CA ASP A 16 -5.37 -6.75 13.01
C ASP A 16 -5.82 -5.28 12.87
N GLY A 17 -6.16 -4.85 11.64
CA GLY A 17 -6.80 -3.56 11.37
C GLY A 17 -5.83 -2.42 11.04
N ILE A 18 -4.54 -2.67 10.86
CA ILE A 18 -3.55 -1.63 10.55
C ILE A 18 -3.64 -1.26 9.06
N LEU A 19 -3.51 0.03 8.75
CA LEU A 19 -3.49 0.57 7.40
C LEU A 19 -2.12 1.17 7.06
N HIS A 20 -1.62 0.85 5.86
CA HIS A 20 -0.41 1.42 5.29
C HIS A 20 -0.62 1.90 3.86
N ILE A 21 0.14 2.90 3.43
CA ILE A 21 0.23 3.32 2.03
C ILE A 21 1.65 3.08 1.52
N THR A 22 1.75 2.64 0.27
CA THR A 22 3.00 2.65 -0.50
C THR A 22 2.80 3.45 -1.78
N THR A 23 3.77 4.28 -2.14
CA THR A 23 3.78 5.07 -3.39
C THR A 23 4.81 4.57 -4.40
N ASP A 24 5.62 3.58 -4.01
CA ASP A 24 6.79 3.12 -4.75
C ASP A 24 6.76 1.60 -5.02
N HIS A 25 5.55 1.06 -5.15
CA HIS A 25 5.31 -0.34 -5.46
C HIS A 25 5.91 -1.30 -4.43
N TYR A 26 5.53 -1.10 -3.16
CA TYR A 26 5.88 -1.93 -2.00
C TYR A 26 7.35 -1.86 -1.55
N LYS A 27 8.15 -0.92 -2.06
CA LYS A 27 9.54 -0.75 -1.58
C LYS A 27 9.57 -0.08 -0.21
N THR A 28 8.71 0.90 0.00
CA THR A 28 8.50 1.55 1.29
C THR A 28 7.02 1.58 1.62
N THR A 29 6.73 1.60 2.92
CA THR A 29 5.38 1.72 3.43
C THR A 29 5.35 2.76 4.53
N THR A 30 4.26 3.51 4.59
CA THR A 30 3.97 4.46 5.67
C THR A 30 2.68 4.05 6.33
N GLN A 31 2.72 3.82 7.64
CA GLN A 31 1.52 3.55 8.42
C GLN A 31 0.68 4.82 8.50
N ILE A 32 -0.60 4.70 8.15
CA ILE A 32 -1.53 5.84 8.14
C ILE A 32 -2.59 5.75 9.24
N GLY A 33 -2.73 4.59 9.90
CA GLY A 33 -3.64 4.43 11.03
C GLY A 33 -4.12 3.00 11.25
N ARG A 34 -5.20 2.88 12.02
CA ARG A 34 -5.92 1.65 12.31
C ARG A 34 -7.41 1.87 12.07
N TRP A 35 -8.10 0.93 11.44
CA TRP A 35 -9.53 1.04 11.13
C TRP A 35 -10.43 0.18 12.02
N LYS A 36 -9.84 -0.70 12.82
CA LYS A 36 -10.50 -1.60 13.76
C LYS A 36 -10.11 -1.26 15.19
#